data_AF-A0A9W8D7Q5-F1
#
_entry.id   AF-A0A9W8D7Q5-F1
#
_cell.length_a   1.000
_cell.length_b   1.000
_cell.length_c   1.000
_cell.angle_alpha   90.00
_cell.angle_beta   90.00
_cell.angle_gamma   90.00
#
_symmetry.space_group_name_H-M   'P 1'
#
loop_
_entity.id
_entity.type
_entity.pdbx_description
1 polymer ?
#
loop_
_entity_poly.entity_id
_entity_poly.type
_entity_poly.pdbx_seq_one_letter_code
_entity_poly.pdbx_strand_id
1 'polypeptide(L)'
;MTKIKKLHHKRLNFPPQDAQTLREQIEAAPTDGLHDVLKPYQEWPFVRGDMYHWIPTLNRFDETMADAIEKYKLSGLQESDFDHSTQQTLVSMLHFSRLLLENCINRNLYSSVDRLDSLLNTSDPEVLECTLRLLLRASQRWSYQRDLRANQALMSARLMTLADPWHTKKDIVPHADKDTAESAASHANEFRLLADDKNTNLLKAHGGVVRYQFFRTAEDVQQMEAEGAAPVDSIAVSLDTRKKTGDGGSHRRTPSKKSHSHQSDAGRQSSTLSEGLVSIHTPVCDLGLDHTAGVSAQMRQAFDKLVAQHNVPRAHHFELRHRIYVALAFAAGDSELRYALLRARIYAAAILSQLMNEREFKNAFLSREPNFTADIIGVLQPEVHAPLSVQTAVFLALESLLKQRSEVSGAYVALNASANHGVLMFILRKAFTDVDGPPAFPYELMSAL
;
A
#
# COMPACT_ATOMS: atom_id res chain seq x y z
N MET A 1 26.64 2.26 -3.99
CA MET A 1 26.55 3.70 -4.33
C MET A 1 27.66 4.47 -3.61
N THR A 2 28.07 5.63 -4.14
CA THR A 2 29.12 6.49 -3.55
C THR A 2 28.57 7.33 -2.41
N LYS A 3 29.21 7.28 -1.22
CA LYS A 3 28.96 8.21 -0.10
C LYS A 3 28.86 9.65 -0.60
N ILE A 4 27.90 10.41 -0.07
CA ILE A 4 27.78 11.83 -0.41
C ILE A 4 29.05 12.52 0.09
N LYS A 5 29.93 12.91 -0.84
CA LYS A 5 31.15 13.66 -0.52
C LYS A 5 30.73 15.05 -0.05
N LYS A 6 31.30 15.51 1.05
CA LYS A 6 31.09 16.87 1.58
C LYS A 6 31.56 17.88 0.52
N LEU A 7 30.64 18.46 -0.23
CA LEU A 7 30.96 19.52 -1.18
C LEU A 7 31.25 20.80 -0.38
N HIS A 8 32.39 21.43 -0.65
CA HIS A 8 32.75 22.72 -0.05
C HIS A 8 31.84 23.83 -0.61
N HIS A 9 30.66 23.99 -0.02
CA HIS A 9 29.81 25.13 -0.33
C HIS A 9 30.32 26.38 0.41
N LYS A 10 30.61 27.44 -0.35
CA LYS A 10 31.36 28.62 0.15
C LYS A 10 30.67 29.46 1.24
N ARG A 11 29.38 29.26 1.54
CA ARG A 11 28.67 29.89 2.68
C ARG A 11 27.48 29.02 3.11
N LEU A 12 27.73 28.04 3.97
CA LEU A 12 26.65 27.40 4.73
C LEU A 12 26.34 28.29 5.93
N ASN A 13 25.09 28.76 6.04
CA ASN A 13 24.64 29.40 7.27
C ASN A 13 24.73 28.37 8.40
N PHE A 14 25.40 28.73 9.49
CA PHE A 14 25.56 27.80 10.61
C PHE A 14 24.18 27.31 11.08
N PRO A 15 23.97 26.00 11.18
CA PRO A 15 22.73 25.48 11.70
C PRO A 15 22.60 25.93 13.17
N PRO A 16 21.37 26.16 13.68
CA PRO A 16 21.15 26.46 15.09
C PRO A 16 21.90 25.48 15.99
N GLN A 17 22.38 25.95 17.15
CA GLN A 17 23.20 25.14 18.05
C GLN A 17 22.51 23.82 18.41
N ASP A 18 21.19 23.85 18.63
CA ASP A 18 20.38 22.67 18.95
C ASP A 18 20.38 21.63 17.81
N ALA A 19 20.38 22.07 16.55
CA ALA A 19 20.47 21.17 15.40
C ALA A 19 21.88 20.57 15.25
N GLN A 20 22.92 21.29 15.67
CA GLN A 20 24.29 20.73 15.73
C GLN A 20 24.40 19.67 16.82
N THR A 21 23.90 19.97 18.02
CA THR A 21 23.87 19.03 19.15
C THR A 21 23.11 17.76 18.78
N LEU A 22 21.94 17.88 18.15
CA LEU A 22 21.18 16.72 17.70
C LEU A 22 21.97 15.89 16.69
N ARG A 23 22.63 16.53 15.71
CA ARG A 23 23.46 15.81 14.75
C ARG A 23 24.58 15.04 15.44
N GLU A 24 25.29 15.66 16.39
CA GLU A 24 26.36 15.01 17.14
C GLU A 24 25.84 13.83 17.97
N GLN A 25 24.66 13.96 18.58
CA GLN A 25 23.98 12.85 19.28
C GLN A 25 23.63 11.71 18.32
N ILE A 26 23.08 12.04 17.14
CA ILE A 26 22.76 11.06 16.10
C ILE A 26 24.03 10.40 15.59
N GLU A 27 25.16 11.09 15.49
CA GLU A 27 26.44 10.51 15.05
C GLU A 27 27.07 9.62 16.14
N ALA A 28 26.94 9.99 17.41
CA ALA A 28 27.54 9.27 18.53
C ALA A 28 26.73 8.07 19.03
N ALA A 29 25.41 8.05 18.81
CA ALA A 29 24.54 6.97 19.31
C ALA A 29 24.91 5.60 18.72
N PRO A 30 24.77 4.49 19.45
CA PRO A 30 24.84 3.15 18.85
C PRO A 30 23.65 2.91 17.92
N THR A 31 23.80 2.04 16.91
CA THR A 31 22.71 1.78 15.93
C THR A 31 21.44 1.28 16.63
N ASP A 32 21.58 0.38 17.61
CA ASP A 32 20.44 -0.13 18.37
C ASP A 32 19.77 0.90 19.29
N GLY A 33 20.44 2.01 19.61
CA GLY A 33 19.87 3.10 20.44
C GLY A 33 19.51 4.34 19.62
N LEU A 34 19.68 4.30 18.30
CA LEU A 34 19.47 5.46 17.43
C LEU A 34 18.01 5.94 17.49
N HIS A 35 17.07 5.01 17.62
CA HIS A 35 15.65 5.35 17.73
C HIS A 35 15.34 6.20 18.98
N ASP A 36 16.04 6.03 20.10
CA ASP A 36 15.79 6.82 21.31
C ASP A 36 16.17 8.29 21.13
N VAL A 37 17.17 8.57 20.29
CA VAL A 37 17.56 9.93 19.92
C VAL A 37 16.56 10.57 18.96
N LEU A 38 15.97 9.78 18.06
CA LEU A 38 15.10 10.27 16.98
C LEU A 38 13.62 10.37 17.38
N LYS A 39 13.11 9.46 18.22
CA LYS A 39 11.70 9.40 18.66
C LYS A 39 11.14 10.72 19.21
N PRO A 40 11.89 11.55 19.96
CA PRO A 40 11.38 12.84 20.45
C PRO A 40 11.01 13.83 19.33
N TYR A 41 11.56 13.65 18.12
CA TYR A 41 11.39 14.56 16.99
C TYR A 41 10.25 14.09 16.06
N GLN A 42 9.02 14.18 16.54
CA GLN A 42 7.80 13.92 15.75
C GLN A 42 7.44 15.10 14.83
N GLU A 43 7.81 16.31 15.22
CA GLU A 43 7.67 17.53 14.43
C GLU A 43 9.03 18.18 14.25
N TRP A 44 9.18 19.05 13.24
CA TRP A 44 10.43 19.76 13.00
C TRP A 44 10.56 20.94 13.96
N PRO A 45 11.46 20.89 14.97
CA PRO A 45 11.52 21.93 16.00
C PRO A 45 12.42 23.10 15.60
N PHE A 46 13.10 23.00 14.46
CA PHE A 46 14.10 23.97 14.04
C PHE A 46 13.52 24.94 13.00
N VAL A 47 14.21 26.07 12.80
CA VAL A 47 13.98 26.86 11.59
C VAL A 47 14.31 26.03 10.34
N ARG A 48 13.79 26.44 9.19
CA ARG A 48 14.10 25.81 7.90
C ARG A 48 15.63 25.70 7.72
N GLY A 49 16.11 24.47 7.53
CA GLY A 49 17.52 24.13 7.50
C GLY A 49 18.09 23.92 6.10
N ASP A 50 19.36 23.50 6.04
CA ASP A 50 20.05 23.09 4.81
C ASP A 50 20.53 21.64 4.94
N MET A 51 20.18 20.80 3.96
CA MET A 51 20.48 19.38 3.92
C MET A 51 21.99 19.08 3.92
N TYR A 52 22.83 20.02 3.49
CA TYR A 52 24.30 19.88 3.58
C TYR A 52 24.79 19.62 5.01
N HIS A 53 24.12 20.16 6.03
CA HIS A 53 24.48 19.95 7.43
C HIS A 53 24.18 18.53 7.92
N TRP A 54 23.29 17.84 7.23
CA TRP A 54 22.79 16.51 7.58
C TRP A 54 23.44 15.41 6.75
N ILE A 55 24.42 15.73 5.89
CA ILE A 55 25.14 14.73 5.07
C ILE A 55 25.67 13.54 5.91
N PRO A 56 26.33 13.74 7.07
CA PRO A 56 26.78 12.61 7.89
C PRO A 56 25.61 11.75 8.37
N THR A 57 24.53 12.38 8.86
CA THR A 57 23.30 11.70 9.27
C THR A 57 22.68 10.91 8.12
N LEU A 58 22.57 11.49 6.93
CA LEU A 58 22.02 10.84 5.74
C LEU A 58 22.87 9.63 5.32
N ASN A 59 24.20 9.77 5.30
CA ASN A 59 25.09 8.65 4.99
C ASN A 59 24.94 7.52 6.03
N ARG A 60 24.85 7.86 7.32
CA ARG A 60 24.60 6.89 8.38
C ARG A 60 23.26 6.18 8.20
N PHE A 61 22.20 6.91 7.85
CA PHE A 61 20.90 6.33 7.60
C PHE A 61 20.93 5.37 6.39
N ASP A 62 21.64 5.73 5.32
CA ASP A 62 21.80 4.84 4.16
C ASP A 62 22.53 3.55 4.52
N GLU A 63 23.59 3.65 5.33
CA GLU A 63 24.36 2.50 5.84
C GLU A 63 23.47 1.60 6.72
N THR A 64 22.78 2.15 7.70
CA THR A 64 21.87 1.36 8.57
C THR A 64 20.72 0.72 7.77
N MET A 65 20.15 1.40 6.78
CA MET A 65 19.14 0.80 5.90
C MET A 65 19.74 -0.32 5.05
N ALA A 66 20.97 -0.16 4.54
CA ALA A 66 21.64 -1.19 3.77
C ALA A 66 21.89 -2.45 4.61
N ASP A 67 22.37 -2.29 5.85
CA ASP A 67 22.59 -3.40 6.79
C ASP A 67 21.28 -4.14 7.09
N ALA A 68 20.18 -3.40 7.30
CA ALA A 68 18.87 -4.00 7.49
C ALA A 68 18.37 -4.74 6.24
N ILE A 69 18.54 -4.16 5.05
CA ILE A 69 18.15 -4.80 3.78
C ILE A 69 18.90 -6.12 3.58
N GLU A 70 20.19 -6.17 3.89
CA GLU A 70 21.00 -7.39 3.82
C GLU A 70 20.56 -8.41 4.87
N LYS A 71 20.48 -8.00 6.14
CA LYS A 71 20.11 -8.88 7.27
C LYS A 71 18.73 -9.55 7.08
N TYR A 72 17.76 -8.82 6.53
CA TYR A 72 16.38 -9.29 6.37
C TYR A 72 16.02 -9.66 4.92
N LYS A 73 17.00 -9.68 4.01
CA LYS A 73 16.87 -10.05 2.59
C LYS A 73 15.78 -9.30 1.83
N LEU A 74 15.70 -7.99 2.05
CA LEU A 74 14.66 -7.12 1.46
C LEU A 74 14.86 -6.84 -0.04
N SER A 75 15.86 -7.44 -0.69
CA SER A 75 15.94 -7.45 -2.16
C SER A 75 14.81 -8.25 -2.80
N GLY A 76 14.28 -9.24 -2.07
CA GLY A 76 13.07 -9.99 -2.40
C GLY A 76 12.05 -9.87 -1.27
N LEU A 77 11.04 -10.74 -1.27
CA LEU A 77 10.06 -10.82 -0.19
C LEU A 77 10.76 -11.09 1.14
N GLN A 78 10.52 -10.27 2.17
CA GLN A 78 11.10 -10.46 3.51
C GLN A 78 10.82 -11.87 4.07
N GLU A 79 11.87 -12.57 4.49
CA GLU A 79 11.79 -13.95 5.01
C GLU A 79 11.60 -14.00 6.53
N SER A 80 12.24 -13.08 7.27
CA SER A 80 12.25 -13.06 8.74
C SER A 80 11.76 -11.71 9.28
N ASP A 81 11.04 -11.73 10.40
CA ASP A 81 10.58 -10.49 11.05
C ASP A 81 11.75 -9.66 11.56
N PHE A 82 11.58 -8.35 11.57
CA PHE A 82 12.52 -7.47 12.24
C PHE A 82 12.57 -7.76 13.75
N ASP A 83 13.76 -7.75 14.32
CA ASP A 83 13.88 -7.54 15.75
C ASP A 83 13.35 -6.14 16.12
N HIS A 84 12.85 -6.02 17.34
CA HIS A 84 12.20 -4.80 17.83
C HIS A 84 13.10 -3.55 17.74
N SER A 85 14.40 -3.70 17.99
CA SER A 85 15.37 -2.59 17.90
C SER A 85 15.52 -2.10 16.46
N THR A 86 15.67 -3.03 15.51
CA THR A 86 15.82 -2.71 14.08
C THR A 86 14.55 -2.05 13.55
N GLN A 87 13.37 -2.61 13.88
CA GLN A 87 12.08 -2.05 13.47
C GLN A 87 11.93 -0.59 13.93
N GLN A 88 12.17 -0.31 15.22
CA GLN A 88 12.04 1.03 15.77
C GLN A 88 13.06 2.01 15.17
N THR A 89 14.26 1.53 14.89
CA THR A 89 15.31 2.30 14.25
C THR A 89 14.94 2.68 12.83
N LEU A 90 14.42 1.74 12.03
CA LEU A 90 13.94 2.00 10.67
C LEU A 90 12.79 3.01 10.68
N VAL A 91 11.76 2.80 11.49
CA VAL A 91 10.61 3.72 11.59
C VAL A 91 11.08 5.14 11.95
N SER A 92 11.91 5.27 12.98
CA SER A 92 12.41 6.58 13.44
C SER A 92 13.28 7.28 12.39
N MET A 93 14.13 6.53 11.68
CA MET A 93 14.97 7.05 10.60
C MET A 93 14.17 7.49 9.38
N LEU A 94 13.19 6.69 8.96
CA LEU A 94 12.31 7.02 7.83
C LEU A 94 11.49 8.26 8.16
N HIS A 95 10.97 8.34 9.38
CA HIS A 95 10.26 9.51 9.89
C HIS A 95 11.15 10.77 9.90
N PHE A 96 12.34 10.68 10.48
CA PHE A 96 13.25 11.83 10.53
C PHE A 96 13.75 12.26 9.14
N SER A 97 13.99 11.30 8.24
CA SER A 97 14.32 11.57 6.84
C SER A 97 13.22 12.36 6.14
N ARG A 98 11.95 12.05 6.42
CA ARG A 98 10.81 12.81 5.90
C ARG A 98 10.83 14.24 6.43
N LEU A 99 11.05 14.44 7.73
CA LEU A 99 11.15 15.78 8.31
C LEU A 99 12.27 16.60 7.67
N LEU A 100 13.43 15.99 7.41
CA LEU A 100 14.53 16.63 6.68
C LEU A 100 14.09 17.04 5.26
N LEU A 101 13.41 16.16 4.53
CA LEU A 101 12.91 16.46 3.19
C LEU A 101 11.88 17.58 3.18
N GLU A 102 11.06 17.71 4.21
CA GLU A 102 10.06 18.77 4.31
C GLU A 102 10.71 20.11 4.65
N ASN A 103 11.67 20.11 5.58
CA ASN A 103 12.12 21.31 6.28
C ASN A 103 13.53 21.78 5.90
N CYS A 104 14.25 21.06 5.03
CA CYS A 104 15.56 21.49 4.52
C CYS A 104 15.54 21.89 3.04
N ILE A 105 16.42 22.81 2.67
CA ILE A 105 16.78 23.11 1.26
C ILE A 105 17.84 22.12 0.74
N ASN A 106 18.20 22.19 -0.55
CA ASN A 106 19.17 21.26 -1.20
C ASN A 106 18.77 19.79 -1.06
N ARG A 107 17.48 19.54 -1.25
CA ARG A 107 16.85 18.22 -1.07
C ARG A 107 17.50 17.14 -1.93
N ASN A 108 17.92 17.47 -3.15
CA ASN A 108 18.61 16.58 -4.09
C ASN A 108 19.84 15.82 -3.54
N LEU A 109 20.33 16.16 -2.34
CA LEU A 109 21.31 15.35 -1.61
C LEU A 109 20.76 14.02 -1.09
N TYR A 110 19.45 13.88 -0.89
CA TYR A 110 18.85 12.60 -0.51
C TYR A 110 18.88 11.63 -1.70
N SER A 111 19.60 10.52 -1.59
CA SER A 111 19.82 9.59 -2.71
C SER A 111 19.46 8.14 -2.40
N SER A 112 18.76 7.87 -1.30
CA SER A 112 18.46 6.53 -0.79
C SER A 112 17.18 5.91 -1.35
N VAL A 113 16.76 6.31 -2.57
CA VAL A 113 15.51 5.83 -3.19
C VAL A 113 15.57 4.33 -3.48
N ASP A 114 16.75 3.79 -3.79
CA ASP A 114 17.00 2.35 -3.98
C ASP A 114 16.80 1.54 -2.68
N ARG A 115 17.18 2.13 -1.52
CA ARG A 115 16.89 1.56 -0.20
C ARG A 115 15.39 1.53 0.06
N LEU A 116 14.68 2.63 -0.25
CA LEU A 116 13.22 2.69 -0.11
C LEU A 116 12.52 1.66 -1.00
N ASP A 117 12.99 1.47 -2.22
CA ASP A 117 12.46 0.45 -3.13
C ASP A 117 12.58 -0.96 -2.56
N SER A 118 13.72 -1.29 -1.93
CA SER A 118 13.91 -2.57 -1.25
C SER A 118 13.02 -2.70 -0.01
N LEU A 119 12.88 -1.62 0.78
CA LEU A 119 12.02 -1.58 1.96
C LEU A 119 10.53 -1.77 1.64
N LEU A 120 10.07 -1.53 0.39
CA LEU A 120 8.71 -1.89 -0.03
C LEU A 120 8.43 -3.40 0.11
N ASN A 121 9.46 -4.25 0.14
CA ASN A 121 9.30 -5.69 0.35
C ASN A 121 9.13 -6.10 1.82
N THR A 122 9.12 -5.14 2.75
CA THR A 122 8.90 -5.41 4.17
C THR A 122 7.59 -6.17 4.43
N SER A 123 7.59 -7.03 5.44
CA SER A 123 6.39 -7.60 6.06
C SER A 123 5.82 -6.67 7.15
N ASP A 124 6.61 -5.76 7.72
CA ASP A 124 6.14 -4.88 8.78
C ASP A 124 5.30 -3.71 8.22
N PRO A 125 4.03 -3.57 8.62
CA PRO A 125 3.11 -2.56 8.07
C PRO A 125 3.50 -1.13 8.45
N GLU A 126 4.12 -0.92 9.62
CA GLU A 126 4.54 0.40 10.08
C GLU A 126 5.77 0.88 9.28
N VAL A 127 6.75 -0.01 9.07
CA VAL A 127 7.91 0.25 8.19
C VAL A 127 7.43 0.50 6.76
N LEU A 128 6.46 -0.27 6.26
CA LEU A 128 5.89 -0.07 4.92
C LEU A 128 5.26 1.32 4.78
N GLU A 129 4.42 1.69 5.75
CA GLU A 129 3.76 3.00 5.75
C GLU A 129 4.78 4.14 5.78
N CYS A 130 5.76 4.07 6.69
CA CYS A 130 6.81 5.08 6.79
C CYS A 130 7.64 5.18 5.51
N THR A 131 7.92 4.05 4.87
CA THR A 131 8.63 3.99 3.58
C THR A 131 7.83 4.67 2.47
N LEU A 132 6.55 4.33 2.34
CA LEU A 132 5.65 4.94 1.35
C LEU A 132 5.46 6.43 1.59
N ARG A 133 5.33 6.84 2.84
CA ARG A 133 5.19 8.24 3.23
C ARG A 133 6.43 9.06 2.84
N LEU A 134 7.62 8.55 3.12
CA LEU A 134 8.88 9.18 2.72
C LEU A 134 9.03 9.21 1.19
N LEU A 135 8.67 8.11 0.52
CA LEU A 135 8.73 7.99 -0.94
C LEU A 135 7.75 8.93 -1.65
N LEU A 136 6.54 9.12 -1.12
CA LEU A 136 5.59 10.13 -1.58
C LEU A 136 6.19 11.53 -1.47
N ARG A 137 6.81 11.85 -0.33
CA ARG A 137 7.44 13.16 -0.15
C ARG A 137 8.60 13.38 -1.11
N ALA A 138 9.40 12.36 -1.37
CA ALA A 138 10.45 12.40 -2.37
C ALA A 138 9.88 12.59 -3.79
N SER A 139 8.79 11.89 -4.15
CA SER A 139 8.21 11.90 -5.50
C SER A 139 7.52 13.22 -5.87
N GLN A 140 6.95 13.91 -4.89
CA GLN A 140 6.31 15.22 -5.11
C GLN A 140 7.29 16.33 -5.51
N ARG A 141 8.59 16.11 -5.34
CA ARG A 141 9.64 17.11 -5.61
C ARG A 141 10.39 16.77 -6.89
N TRP A 142 10.39 17.71 -7.84
CA TRP A 142 10.98 17.56 -9.17
C TRP A 142 12.45 17.12 -9.19
N SER A 143 13.23 17.49 -8.16
CA SER A 143 14.66 17.16 -8.05
C SER A 143 14.96 15.66 -8.06
N TYR A 144 14.01 14.80 -7.71
CA TYR A 144 14.20 13.34 -7.60
C TYR A 144 13.70 12.56 -8.81
N GLN A 145 13.17 13.22 -9.84
CA GLN A 145 12.56 12.51 -10.97
C GLN A 145 13.54 11.59 -11.71
N ARG A 146 14.85 11.88 -11.69
CA ARG A 146 15.83 11.01 -12.35
C ARG A 146 16.00 9.68 -11.61
N ASP A 147 16.23 9.73 -10.31
CA ASP A 147 16.50 8.52 -9.50
C ASP A 147 15.22 7.71 -9.29
N LEU A 148 14.06 8.37 -9.20
CA LEU A 148 12.76 7.71 -9.18
C LEU A 148 12.45 7.01 -10.50
N ARG A 149 12.75 7.63 -11.64
CA ARG A 149 12.59 6.98 -12.97
C ARG A 149 13.53 5.80 -13.14
N ALA A 150 14.76 5.87 -12.62
CA ALA A 150 15.70 4.75 -12.68
C ALA A 150 15.16 3.50 -11.94
N ASN A 151 14.36 3.70 -10.89
CA ASN A 151 13.75 2.62 -10.10
C ASN A 151 12.28 2.35 -10.47
N GLN A 152 11.71 3.05 -11.45
CA GLN A 152 10.27 3.03 -11.75
C GLN A 152 9.74 1.64 -12.11
N ALA A 153 10.50 0.85 -12.87
CA ALA A 153 10.02 -0.43 -13.39
C ALA A 153 9.71 -1.43 -12.25
N LEU A 154 10.63 -1.58 -11.29
CA LEU A 154 10.47 -2.51 -10.15
C LEU A 154 9.46 -1.97 -9.11
N MET A 155 9.53 -0.66 -8.85
CA MET A 155 8.65 0.00 -7.89
C MET A 155 7.19 0.00 -8.35
N SER A 156 6.94 0.21 -9.65
CA SER A 156 5.58 0.34 -10.18
C SER A 156 4.74 -0.93 -10.01
N ALA A 157 5.32 -2.12 -10.19
CA ALA A 157 4.59 -3.37 -9.95
C ALA A 157 4.11 -3.49 -8.49
N ARG A 158 5.00 -3.26 -7.51
CA ARG A 158 4.65 -3.30 -6.08
C ARG A 158 3.66 -2.21 -5.70
N LEU A 159 3.88 -0.99 -6.17
CA LEU A 159 2.97 0.13 -5.90
C LEU A 159 1.58 -0.13 -6.49
N MET A 160 1.49 -0.74 -7.68
CA MET A 160 0.20 -1.15 -8.26
C MET A 160 -0.50 -2.16 -7.35
N THR A 161 0.20 -3.20 -6.89
CA THR A 161 -0.34 -4.17 -5.93
C THR A 161 -0.79 -3.53 -4.61
N LEU A 162 -0.03 -2.57 -4.09
CA LEU A 162 -0.40 -1.86 -2.85
C LEU A 162 -1.59 -0.92 -3.04
N ALA A 163 -1.69 -0.30 -4.22
CA ALA A 163 -2.77 0.59 -4.61
C ALA A 163 -4.07 -0.14 -4.99
N ASP A 164 -3.99 -1.45 -5.22
CA ASP A 164 -5.12 -2.25 -5.68
C ASP A 164 -6.33 -2.21 -4.73
N PRO A 165 -7.55 -2.32 -5.30
CA PRO A 165 -8.76 -2.42 -4.51
C PRO A 165 -8.73 -3.68 -3.70
N TRP A 166 -9.08 -3.55 -2.43
CA TRP A 166 -9.11 -4.67 -1.53
C TRP A 166 -10.36 -5.48 -1.80
N HIS A 167 -11.53 -4.83 -1.81
CA HIS A 167 -12.84 -5.49 -1.77
C HIS A 167 -13.82 -4.83 -2.73
N THR A 168 -14.68 -5.62 -3.38
CA THR A 168 -15.88 -5.06 -4.00
C THR A 168 -16.85 -4.77 -2.85
N LYS A 169 -17.33 -3.53 -2.69
CA LYS A 169 -18.38 -3.16 -1.70
C LYS A 169 -19.49 -4.22 -1.54
N LYS A 170 -19.84 -4.89 -2.64
CA LYS A 170 -20.85 -5.97 -2.73
C LYS A 170 -20.54 -7.19 -1.86
N ASP A 171 -19.27 -7.45 -1.56
CA ASP A 171 -18.81 -8.62 -0.81
C ASP A 171 -18.86 -8.40 0.70
N ILE A 172 -18.63 -7.15 1.15
CA ILE A 172 -18.66 -6.76 2.57
C ILE A 172 -20.06 -6.37 3.00
N VAL A 173 -20.73 -5.53 2.20
CA VAL A 173 -22.02 -4.96 2.54
C VAL A 173 -23.09 -5.89 1.94
N PRO A 174 -23.78 -6.71 2.76
CA PRO A 174 -24.88 -7.51 2.26
C PRO A 174 -25.94 -6.58 1.63
N HIS A 175 -26.66 -7.07 0.62
CA HIS A 175 -27.64 -6.29 -0.16
C HIS A 175 -28.81 -5.67 0.66
N ALA A 176 -28.79 -5.77 2.00
CA ALA A 176 -29.91 -5.49 2.89
C ALA A 176 -29.72 -4.30 3.86
N ASP A 177 -28.54 -3.72 4.08
CA ASP A 177 -28.42 -2.59 5.03
C ASP A 177 -28.70 -1.24 4.35
N LYS A 178 -30.00 -0.96 4.20
CA LYS A 178 -30.54 0.36 3.80
C LYS A 178 -31.17 1.10 4.98
N ASP A 179 -30.80 0.78 6.22
CA ASP A 179 -31.62 1.21 7.35
C ASP A 179 -31.36 2.67 7.78
N THR A 180 -30.26 3.30 7.33
CA THR A 180 -30.02 4.73 7.61
C THR A 180 -29.32 5.48 6.46
N ALA A 181 -29.57 6.80 6.39
CA ALA A 181 -28.87 7.70 5.46
C ALA A 181 -27.36 7.79 5.78
N GLU A 182 -26.97 7.65 7.06
CA GLU A 182 -25.58 7.67 7.50
C GLU A 182 -24.81 6.43 7.02
N SER A 183 -25.39 5.23 7.16
CA SER A 183 -24.84 4.00 6.58
C SER A 183 -24.76 4.06 5.05
N ALA A 184 -25.75 4.65 4.38
CA ALA A 184 -25.71 4.84 2.93
C ALA A 184 -24.56 5.74 2.47
N ALA A 185 -24.24 6.79 3.26
CA ALA A 185 -23.10 7.66 3.03
C ALA A 185 -21.77 6.92 3.30
N SER A 186 -21.64 6.30 4.47
CA SER A 186 -20.44 5.54 4.86
C SER A 186 -20.11 4.42 3.86
N HIS A 187 -21.13 3.74 3.35
CA HIS A 187 -20.95 2.67 2.37
C HIS A 187 -20.83 3.18 0.93
N ALA A 188 -20.84 4.49 0.65
CA ALA A 188 -20.94 5.00 -0.73
C ALA A 188 -19.84 4.46 -1.65
N ASN A 189 -18.61 4.36 -1.15
CA ASN A 189 -17.46 3.72 -1.82
C ASN A 189 -16.61 2.92 -0.83
N GLU A 190 -15.61 2.21 -1.35
CA GLU A 190 -14.71 1.37 -0.55
C GLU A 190 -13.90 2.19 0.47
N PHE A 191 -13.34 3.33 0.09
CA PHE A 191 -12.52 4.15 1.00
C PHE A 191 -13.30 4.65 2.21
N ARG A 192 -14.54 5.09 2.02
CA ARG A 192 -15.42 5.53 3.12
C ARG A 192 -15.77 4.38 4.05
N LEU A 193 -16.12 3.22 3.48
CA LEU A 193 -16.42 2.01 4.24
C LEU A 193 -15.24 1.60 5.14
N LEU A 194 -14.01 1.68 4.60
CA LEU A 194 -12.79 1.30 5.29
C LEU A 194 -12.30 2.36 6.30
N ALA A 195 -12.60 3.63 6.06
CA ALA A 195 -12.17 4.73 6.92
C ALA A 195 -13.07 4.90 8.15
N ASP A 196 -14.35 4.52 8.07
CA ASP A 196 -15.30 4.68 9.17
C ASP A 196 -15.17 3.56 10.22
N ASP A 197 -14.77 3.95 11.44
CA ASP A 197 -14.57 3.04 12.57
C ASP A 197 -15.85 2.30 12.99
N LYS A 198 -17.02 2.88 12.72
CA LYS A 198 -18.32 2.25 13.03
C LYS A 198 -18.51 0.94 12.25
N ASN A 199 -17.83 0.77 11.12
CA ASN A 199 -17.93 -0.41 10.27
C ASN A 199 -17.02 -1.57 10.72
N THR A 200 -16.26 -1.42 11.81
CA THR A 200 -15.31 -2.45 12.26
C THR A 200 -15.96 -3.81 12.49
N ASN A 201 -17.16 -3.85 13.08
CA ASN A 201 -17.88 -5.12 13.30
C ASN A 201 -18.37 -5.74 11.99
N LEU A 202 -18.85 -4.92 11.05
CA LEU A 202 -19.28 -5.36 9.72
C LEU A 202 -18.10 -5.96 8.94
N LEU A 203 -16.96 -5.26 8.95
CA LEU A 203 -15.72 -5.71 8.33
C LEU A 203 -15.20 -7.00 8.97
N LYS A 204 -15.30 -7.13 10.29
CA LYS A 204 -14.92 -8.36 10.99
C LYS A 204 -15.78 -9.56 10.61
N ALA A 205 -17.08 -9.34 10.40
CA ALA A 205 -18.01 -10.41 10.00
C ALA A 205 -17.83 -10.88 8.55
N HIS A 206 -17.51 -9.97 7.62
CA HIS A 206 -17.57 -10.27 6.17
C HIS A 206 -16.27 -10.01 5.38
N GLY A 207 -15.35 -9.22 5.94
CA GLY A 207 -14.09 -8.81 5.31
C GLY A 207 -12.92 -9.77 5.56
N GLY A 208 -12.99 -10.62 6.59
CA GLY A 208 -11.91 -11.54 6.98
C GLY A 208 -11.71 -12.74 6.04
N VAL A 209 -11.64 -12.53 4.73
CA VAL A 209 -11.49 -13.58 3.70
C VAL A 209 -10.35 -13.23 2.76
N VAL A 210 -9.38 -14.14 2.63
CA VAL A 210 -8.31 -14.03 1.65
C VAL A 210 -8.88 -14.36 0.28
N ARG A 211 -8.98 -13.33 -0.58
CA ARG A 211 -9.43 -13.45 -1.96
C ARG A 211 -8.28 -13.12 -2.90
N TYR A 212 -7.82 -14.11 -3.64
CA TYR A 212 -6.75 -13.92 -4.60
C TYR A 212 -6.91 -14.83 -5.81
N GLN A 213 -6.62 -14.31 -7.00
CA GLN A 213 -6.70 -15.07 -8.24
C GLN A 213 -5.42 -14.82 -9.04
N PHE A 214 -4.85 -15.90 -9.57
CA PHE A 214 -3.69 -15.82 -10.44
C PHE A 214 -3.78 -16.86 -11.55
N PHE A 215 -3.11 -16.60 -12.66
CA PHE A 215 -3.04 -17.53 -13.77
C PHE A 215 -1.69 -18.24 -13.75
N ARG A 216 -1.69 -19.56 -13.57
CA ARG A 216 -0.48 -20.39 -13.62
C ARG A 216 -0.12 -20.65 -15.08
N THR A 217 1.07 -20.21 -15.48
CA THR A 217 1.58 -20.37 -16.85
C THR A 217 2.31 -21.70 -17.04
N ALA A 218 2.57 -22.06 -18.30
CA ALA A 218 3.41 -23.22 -18.65
C ALA A 218 4.83 -23.11 -18.06
N GLU A 219 5.40 -21.90 -18.03
CA GLU A 219 6.72 -21.64 -17.46
C GLU A 219 6.74 -21.89 -15.95
N ASP A 220 5.67 -21.48 -15.25
CA ASP A 220 5.52 -21.75 -13.81
C ASP A 220 5.44 -23.25 -13.54
N VAL A 221 4.68 -23.99 -14.34
CA VAL A 221 4.55 -25.45 -14.20
C VAL A 221 5.89 -26.13 -14.38
N GLN A 222 6.68 -25.75 -15.39
CA GLN A 222 8.02 -26.31 -15.61
C GLN A 222 8.98 -26.01 -14.46
N GLN A 223 8.96 -24.78 -13.92
CA GLN A 223 9.78 -24.43 -12.76
C GLN A 223 9.38 -25.24 -11.52
N MET A 224 8.08 -25.40 -11.30
CA MET A 224 7.54 -26.17 -10.18
C MET A 224 7.89 -27.67 -10.28
N GLU A 225 7.84 -28.25 -11.48
CA GLU A 225 8.28 -29.63 -11.71
C GLU A 225 9.78 -29.79 -11.44
N ALA A 226 10.60 -28.82 -11.83
CA ALA A 226 12.04 -28.81 -11.56
C ALA A 226 12.36 -28.67 -10.06
N GLU A 227 11.54 -27.92 -9.31
CA GLU A 227 11.65 -27.77 -7.85
C GLU A 227 11.03 -28.95 -7.07
N GLY A 228 10.41 -29.92 -7.75
CA GLY A 228 9.82 -31.11 -7.14
C GLY A 228 8.51 -30.84 -6.39
N ALA A 229 7.75 -29.80 -6.80
CA ALA A 229 6.48 -29.45 -6.17
C ALA A 229 5.44 -30.58 -6.33
N ALA A 230 4.71 -30.88 -5.25
CA ALA A 230 3.66 -31.89 -5.28
C ALA A 230 2.46 -31.40 -6.14
N PRO A 231 1.80 -32.29 -6.90
CA PRO A 231 0.54 -31.98 -7.57
C PRO A 231 -0.52 -31.61 -6.53
N VAL A 232 -1.18 -30.47 -6.71
CA VAL A 232 -2.29 -30.06 -5.85
C VAL A 232 -3.57 -29.95 -6.67
N ASP A 233 -4.65 -30.51 -6.15
CA ASP A 233 -5.99 -30.44 -6.73
C ASP A 233 -6.46 -28.97 -6.74
N SER A 234 -6.24 -28.27 -7.85
CA SER A 234 -6.87 -26.97 -8.07
C SER A 234 -8.36 -27.18 -8.37
N ILE A 235 -9.25 -26.62 -7.55
CA ILE A 235 -10.67 -26.46 -7.87
C ILE A 235 -10.76 -25.46 -9.02
N ALA A 236 -10.64 -25.95 -10.25
CA ALA A 236 -10.94 -25.17 -11.44
C ALA A 236 -12.46 -24.93 -11.47
N VAL A 237 -12.88 -23.69 -11.23
CA VAL A 237 -14.26 -23.31 -11.52
C VAL A 237 -14.39 -23.28 -13.04
N SER A 238 -15.03 -24.30 -13.61
CA SER A 238 -15.43 -24.28 -15.01
C SER A 238 -16.34 -23.07 -15.24
N LEU A 239 -15.88 -22.11 -16.04
CA LEU A 239 -16.76 -21.07 -16.59
C LEU A 239 -17.71 -21.74 -17.59
N ASP A 240 -18.79 -22.33 -17.09
CA ASP A 240 -19.93 -22.68 -17.93
C ASP A 240 -20.56 -21.37 -18.40
N THR A 241 -20.26 -21.01 -19.65
CA THR A 241 -20.99 -19.99 -20.39
C THR A 241 -22.43 -20.48 -20.54
N ARG A 242 -23.27 -20.07 -19.60
CA ARG A 242 -24.72 -20.31 -19.59
C ARG A 242 -25.33 -19.66 -20.84
N LYS A 243 -25.38 -20.45 -21.92
CA LYS A 243 -26.04 -20.10 -23.17
C LYS A 243 -27.54 -19.96 -22.88
N LYS A 244 -28.01 -18.72 -22.84
CA LYS A 244 -29.44 -18.39 -22.72
C LYS A 244 -30.21 -19.15 -23.82
N THR A 245 -31.16 -19.95 -23.40
CA THR A 245 -32.21 -20.53 -24.23
C THR A 245 -33.12 -19.40 -24.72
N GLY A 246 -33.02 -19.06 -26.01
CA GLY A 246 -34.00 -18.27 -26.74
C GLY A 246 -34.68 -19.20 -27.74
N ASP A 247 -35.98 -19.35 -27.59
CA ASP A 247 -36.88 -20.09 -28.46
C ASP A 247 -37.08 -19.36 -29.80
N GLY A 248 -37.25 -20.09 -30.91
CA GLY A 248 -37.55 -19.51 -32.23
C GLY A 248 -36.98 -20.21 -33.47
N GLY A 249 -37.62 -21.31 -33.88
CA GLY A 249 -38.03 -21.58 -35.28
C GLY A 249 -37.05 -21.59 -36.47
N SER A 250 -36.86 -22.80 -37.02
CA SER A 250 -36.95 -23.18 -38.46
C SER A 250 -35.71 -23.18 -39.40
N HIS A 251 -35.44 -24.40 -39.89
CA HIS A 251 -34.84 -24.83 -41.18
C HIS A 251 -33.37 -24.52 -41.55
N ARG A 252 -32.51 -25.56 -41.52
CA ARG A 252 -32.06 -26.31 -42.73
C ARG A 252 -31.14 -27.50 -42.36
N ARG A 253 -31.40 -28.66 -42.99
CA ARG A 253 -30.60 -29.90 -42.94
C ARG A 253 -29.49 -29.88 -43.99
N THR A 254 -28.30 -30.45 -43.69
CA THR A 254 -27.40 -31.26 -44.56
C THR A 254 -26.08 -31.62 -43.80
N PRO A 255 -25.27 -32.63 -44.20
CA PRO A 255 -25.30 -33.96 -43.58
C PRO A 255 -24.00 -34.39 -42.87
N SER A 256 -24.19 -35.36 -41.96
CA SER A 256 -23.26 -36.36 -41.42
C SER A 256 -21.85 -36.46 -42.05
N LYS A 257 -20.82 -36.27 -41.22
CA LYS A 257 -19.56 -37.02 -41.29
C LYS A 257 -19.39 -37.84 -40.00
N LYS A 258 -19.35 -39.16 -40.16
CA LYS A 258 -18.91 -40.13 -39.16
C LYS A 258 -17.39 -40.01 -39.02
N SER A 259 -16.89 -39.91 -37.79
CA SER A 259 -15.53 -40.36 -37.46
C SER A 259 -15.45 -40.77 -35.99
N HIS A 260 -15.29 -42.08 -35.82
CA HIS A 260 -14.67 -42.82 -34.72
C HIS A 260 -15.02 -42.49 -33.26
N SER A 261 -15.81 -43.40 -32.70
CA SER A 261 -15.80 -43.79 -31.29
C SER A 261 -14.38 -44.17 -30.85
N HIS A 262 -13.78 -43.35 -29.99
CA HIS A 262 -12.79 -43.85 -29.04
C HIS A 262 -13.48 -44.04 -27.69
N GLN A 263 -13.37 -45.27 -27.24
CA GLN A 263 -13.80 -45.77 -25.94
C GLN A 263 -13.25 -44.89 -24.82
N SER A 264 -14.12 -44.67 -23.84
CA SER A 264 -13.82 -44.21 -22.50
C SER A 264 -12.68 -45.02 -21.89
N ASP A 265 -11.48 -44.43 -21.85
CA ASP A 265 -10.43 -44.89 -20.96
C ASP A 265 -10.63 -44.20 -19.61
N ALA A 266 -11.46 -44.82 -18.78
CA ALA A 266 -11.54 -44.52 -17.36
C ALA A 266 -10.29 -45.13 -16.70
N GLY A 267 -9.20 -44.37 -16.63
CA GLY A 267 -7.96 -44.94 -16.08
C GLY A 267 -6.69 -44.12 -16.23
N ARG A 268 -6.67 -42.89 -15.70
CA ARG A 268 -5.49 -42.22 -15.09
C ARG A 268 -5.88 -40.78 -14.75
N GLN A 269 -6.20 -40.51 -13.48
CA GLN A 269 -6.00 -39.16 -12.96
C GLN A 269 -4.49 -38.92 -12.98
N SER A 270 -4.02 -38.29 -14.06
CA SER A 270 -2.66 -37.78 -14.12
C SER A 270 -2.58 -36.63 -13.12
N SER A 271 -1.98 -36.89 -11.97
CA SER A 271 -1.59 -35.91 -10.96
C SER A 271 -0.47 -35.02 -11.52
N THR A 272 -0.80 -34.21 -12.52
CA THR A 272 0.10 -33.25 -13.16
C THR A 272 -0.27 -31.84 -12.74
N LEU A 273 0.73 -31.04 -12.43
CA LEU A 273 0.58 -29.61 -12.19
C LEU A 273 -0.12 -28.99 -13.40
N SER A 274 -1.31 -28.43 -13.19
CA SER A 274 -2.13 -27.90 -14.28
C SER A 274 -1.92 -26.40 -14.48
N GLU A 275 -1.78 -25.98 -15.74
CA GLU A 275 -1.90 -24.58 -16.14
C GLU A 275 -3.34 -24.08 -15.94
N GLY A 276 -3.50 -22.77 -15.78
CA GLY A 276 -4.83 -22.13 -15.75
C GLY A 276 -5.07 -21.22 -14.55
N LEU A 277 -6.32 -20.76 -14.43
CA LEU A 277 -6.75 -19.86 -13.36
C LEU A 277 -6.85 -20.61 -12.03
N VAL A 278 -6.10 -20.17 -11.03
CA VAL A 278 -6.18 -20.62 -9.65
C VAL A 278 -6.87 -19.53 -8.82
N SER A 279 -7.88 -19.92 -8.04
CA SER A 279 -8.61 -19.02 -7.14
C SER A 279 -8.44 -19.46 -5.70
N ILE A 280 -7.97 -18.53 -4.86
CA ILE A 280 -7.89 -18.63 -3.42
C ILE A 280 -9.05 -17.82 -2.84
N HIS A 281 -9.93 -18.49 -2.11
CA HIS A 281 -11.05 -17.87 -1.41
C HIS A 281 -11.20 -18.54 -0.04
N THR A 282 -10.37 -18.11 0.91
CA THR A 282 -10.21 -18.78 2.20
C THR A 282 -10.51 -17.81 3.35
N PRO A 283 -11.59 -18.01 4.12
CA PRO A 283 -11.83 -17.30 5.36
C PRO A 283 -10.66 -17.45 6.34
N VAL A 284 -10.28 -16.37 7.03
CA VAL A 284 -9.15 -16.40 7.98
C VAL A 284 -9.40 -17.38 9.13
N CYS A 285 -10.66 -17.57 9.54
CA CYS A 285 -11.03 -18.55 10.56
C CYS A 285 -10.70 -20.00 10.16
N ASP A 286 -10.69 -20.32 8.87
CA ASP A 286 -10.46 -21.68 8.36
C ASP A 286 -8.96 -22.00 8.27
N LEU A 287 -8.10 -20.99 8.39
CA LEU A 287 -6.66 -21.16 8.33
C LEU A 287 -6.06 -21.75 9.61
N GLY A 288 -6.82 -21.83 10.71
CA GLY A 288 -6.34 -22.39 11.98
C GLY A 288 -5.07 -21.68 12.47
N LEU A 289 -5.12 -20.35 12.53
CA LEU A 289 -4.00 -19.51 12.93
C LEU A 289 -3.88 -19.45 14.46
N ASP A 290 -2.66 -19.23 14.96
CA ASP A 290 -2.45 -18.98 16.38
C ASP A 290 -2.92 -17.58 16.76
N HIS A 291 -4.09 -17.49 17.40
CA HIS A 291 -4.67 -16.23 17.84
C HIS A 291 -3.88 -15.53 18.96
N THR A 292 -2.95 -16.24 19.63
CA THR A 292 -2.08 -15.64 20.65
C THR A 292 -0.82 -15.00 20.07
N ALA A 293 -0.48 -15.34 18.83
CA ALA A 293 0.67 -14.79 18.13
C ALA A 293 0.36 -13.40 17.56
N GLY A 294 1.39 -12.56 17.42
CA GLY A 294 1.27 -11.26 16.77
C GLY A 294 0.91 -11.36 15.29
N VAL A 295 0.39 -10.26 14.72
CA VAL A 295 -0.11 -10.21 13.32
C VAL A 295 0.93 -10.71 12.31
N SER A 296 2.20 -10.34 12.45
CA SER A 296 3.27 -10.76 11.53
C SER A 296 3.48 -12.27 11.52
N ALA A 297 3.36 -12.92 12.69
CA ALA A 297 3.46 -14.37 12.81
C ALA A 297 2.23 -15.07 12.21
N GLN A 298 1.02 -14.53 12.45
CA GLN A 298 -0.21 -15.01 11.82
C GLN A 298 -0.16 -14.88 10.30
N MET A 299 0.38 -13.77 9.79
CA MET A 299 0.58 -13.54 8.36
C MET A 299 1.52 -14.59 7.77
N ARG A 300 2.69 -14.82 8.38
CA ARG A 300 3.64 -15.84 7.90
C ARG A 300 3.00 -17.22 7.86
N GLN A 301 2.31 -17.60 8.93
CA GLN A 301 1.62 -18.90 9.00
C GLN A 301 0.55 -19.04 7.92
N ALA A 302 -0.25 -18.00 7.68
CA ALA A 302 -1.26 -17.98 6.61
C ALA A 302 -0.61 -18.07 5.22
N PHE A 303 0.47 -17.32 5.01
CA PHE A 303 1.22 -17.30 3.77
C PHE A 303 1.81 -18.67 3.44
N ASP A 304 2.55 -19.28 4.36
CA ASP A 304 3.17 -20.59 4.17
C ASP A 304 2.12 -21.67 3.87
N LYS A 305 0.97 -21.64 4.58
CA LYS A 305 -0.15 -22.54 4.33
C LYS A 305 -0.73 -22.36 2.93
N LEU A 306 -1.05 -21.14 2.53
CA LEU A 306 -1.69 -20.88 1.23
C LEU A 306 -0.74 -21.10 0.05
N VAL A 307 0.55 -20.77 0.19
CA VAL A 307 1.57 -21.06 -0.82
C VAL A 307 1.72 -22.55 -1.04
N ALA A 308 1.80 -23.34 0.04
CA ALA A 308 1.89 -24.80 -0.04
C ALA A 308 0.60 -25.44 -0.58
N GLN A 309 -0.58 -24.94 -0.19
CA GLN A 309 -1.87 -25.47 -0.63
C GLN A 309 -2.20 -25.15 -2.09
N HIS A 310 -1.66 -24.08 -2.66
CA HIS A 310 -2.02 -23.66 -4.02
C HIS A 310 -0.85 -23.65 -5.00
N ASN A 311 0.35 -24.05 -4.55
CA ASN A 311 1.61 -23.93 -5.28
C ASN A 311 1.74 -22.58 -5.99
N VAL A 312 1.74 -21.52 -5.18
CA VAL A 312 1.72 -20.14 -5.68
C VAL A 312 3.13 -19.77 -6.20
N PRO A 313 3.28 -19.35 -7.48
CA PRO A 313 4.58 -18.93 -8.01
C PRO A 313 5.12 -17.67 -7.32
N ARG A 314 6.45 -17.51 -7.29
CA ARG A 314 7.13 -16.40 -6.59
C ARG A 314 6.68 -15.01 -7.06
N ALA A 315 6.31 -14.87 -8.34
CA ALA A 315 5.80 -13.61 -8.90
C ALA A 315 4.53 -13.10 -8.17
N HIS A 316 3.74 -14.02 -7.60
CA HIS A 316 2.47 -13.72 -6.94
C HIS A 316 2.58 -13.59 -5.41
N HIS A 317 3.77 -13.86 -4.85
CA HIS A 317 3.96 -13.90 -3.39
C HIS A 317 3.73 -12.54 -2.72
N PHE A 318 4.20 -11.45 -3.34
CA PHE A 318 4.03 -10.10 -2.81
C PHE A 318 2.55 -9.71 -2.71
N GLU A 319 1.78 -9.96 -3.76
CA GLU A 319 0.35 -9.67 -3.79
C GLU A 319 -0.43 -10.55 -2.84
N LEU A 320 -0.18 -11.86 -2.83
CA LEU A 320 -0.83 -12.76 -1.89
C LEU A 320 -0.59 -12.32 -0.43
N ARG A 321 0.65 -11.94 -0.09
CA ARG A 321 0.98 -11.44 1.25
C ARG A 321 0.19 -10.19 1.62
N HIS A 322 0.06 -9.23 0.70
CA HIS A 322 -0.75 -8.03 0.91
C HIS A 322 -2.24 -8.38 1.11
N ARG A 323 -2.79 -9.30 0.31
CA ARG A 323 -4.17 -9.79 0.44
C ARG A 323 -4.41 -10.46 1.79
N ILE A 324 -3.43 -11.21 2.31
CA ILE A 324 -3.49 -11.83 3.63
C ILE A 324 -3.49 -10.77 4.72
N TYR A 325 -2.63 -9.75 4.65
CA TYR A 325 -2.61 -8.66 5.64
C TYR A 325 -3.96 -7.94 5.74
N VAL A 326 -4.56 -7.62 4.60
CA VAL A 326 -5.88 -7.00 4.54
C VAL A 326 -6.94 -7.90 5.20
N ALA A 327 -6.94 -9.19 4.87
CA ALA A 327 -7.89 -10.15 5.46
C ALA A 327 -7.70 -10.30 6.97
N LEU A 328 -6.45 -10.31 7.46
CA LEU A 328 -6.12 -10.37 8.89
C LEU A 328 -6.57 -9.12 9.63
N ALA A 329 -6.36 -7.93 9.06
CA ALA A 329 -6.81 -6.67 9.65
C ALA A 329 -8.33 -6.68 9.90
N PHE A 330 -9.09 -7.20 8.93
CA PHE A 330 -10.54 -7.37 9.09
C PHE A 330 -10.90 -8.45 10.10
N ALA A 331 -10.32 -9.65 10.02
CA ALA A 331 -10.64 -10.76 10.91
C ALA A 331 -10.36 -10.45 12.39
N ALA A 332 -9.25 -9.74 12.67
CA ALA A 332 -8.92 -9.28 14.02
C ALA A 332 -9.89 -8.18 14.50
N GLY A 333 -10.39 -7.35 13.58
CA GLY A 333 -11.05 -6.09 13.90
C GLY A 333 -10.05 -5.01 14.33
N ASP A 334 -8.83 -5.08 13.82
CA ASP A 334 -7.75 -4.14 14.13
C ASP A 334 -7.88 -2.89 13.25
N SER A 335 -8.46 -1.83 13.83
CA SER A 335 -8.64 -0.55 13.15
C SER A 335 -7.30 0.09 12.76
N GLU A 336 -6.28 0.04 13.61
CA GLU A 336 -5.00 0.70 13.33
C GLU A 336 -4.27 0.03 12.18
N LEU A 337 -4.22 -1.31 12.15
CA LEU A 337 -3.66 -2.04 11.01
C LEU A 337 -4.44 -1.77 9.72
N ARG A 338 -5.78 -1.76 9.78
CA ARG A 338 -6.63 -1.39 8.64
C ARG A 338 -6.30 0.00 8.13
N TYR A 339 -6.15 0.97 9.02
CA TYR A 339 -5.84 2.35 8.67
C TYR A 339 -4.42 2.51 8.12
N ALA A 340 -3.43 1.81 8.67
CA ALA A 340 -2.06 1.79 8.14
C ALA A 340 -2.03 1.27 6.70
N LEU A 341 -2.70 0.15 6.43
CA LEU A 341 -2.84 -0.40 5.09
C LEU A 341 -3.59 0.58 4.16
N LEU A 342 -4.60 1.30 4.66
CA LEU A 342 -5.41 2.21 3.85
C LEU A 342 -4.59 3.44 3.45
N ARG A 343 -3.80 3.97 4.39
CA ARG A 343 -2.81 5.03 4.12
C ARG A 343 -1.76 4.55 3.11
N ALA A 344 -1.25 3.33 3.27
CA ALA A 344 -0.32 2.73 2.32
C ALA A 344 -0.90 2.66 0.90
N ARG A 345 -2.17 2.26 0.74
CA ARG A 345 -2.87 2.26 -0.55
C ARG A 345 -2.97 3.65 -1.16
N ILE A 346 -3.38 4.65 -0.37
CA ILE A 346 -3.50 6.04 -0.79
C ILE A 346 -2.14 6.60 -1.24
N TYR A 347 -1.09 6.36 -0.44
CA TYR A 347 0.27 6.78 -0.77
C TYR A 347 0.80 6.11 -2.03
N ALA A 348 0.57 4.79 -2.19
CA ALA A 348 1.03 4.06 -3.36
C ALA A 348 0.44 4.61 -4.67
N ALA A 349 -0.87 4.85 -4.71
CA ALA A 349 -1.54 5.46 -5.86
C ALA A 349 -1.02 6.89 -6.15
N ALA A 350 -0.81 7.69 -5.09
CA ALA A 350 -0.25 9.03 -5.24
C ALA A 350 1.18 9.01 -5.80
N ILE A 351 2.03 8.07 -5.35
CA ILE A 351 3.39 7.89 -5.88
C ILE A 351 3.33 7.47 -7.35
N LEU A 352 2.47 6.51 -7.71
CA LEU A 352 2.28 6.10 -9.11
C LEU A 352 1.95 7.28 -10.02
N SER A 353 1.09 8.19 -9.56
CA SER A 353 0.75 9.41 -10.30
C SER A 353 1.95 10.34 -10.55
N GLN A 354 3.00 10.28 -9.72
CA GLN A 354 4.22 11.08 -9.92
C GLN A 354 5.26 10.35 -10.78
N LEU A 355 5.27 9.02 -10.72
CA LEU A 355 6.21 8.20 -11.49
C LEU A 355 5.82 8.08 -12.97
N MET A 356 4.52 7.97 -13.24
CA MET A 356 3.97 7.76 -14.58
C MET A 356 3.58 9.09 -15.24
N ASN A 357 3.65 9.14 -16.57
CA ASN A 357 3.01 10.25 -17.29
C ASN A 357 1.48 10.10 -17.30
N GLU A 358 0.76 11.15 -17.71
CA GLU A 358 -0.71 11.17 -17.64
C GLU A 358 -1.37 10.01 -18.40
N ARG A 359 -0.83 9.60 -19.54
CA ARG A 359 -1.40 8.48 -20.33
C ARG A 359 -1.13 7.13 -19.67
N GLU A 360 0.09 6.92 -19.17
CA GLU A 360 0.47 5.71 -18.44
C GLU A 360 -0.35 5.55 -17.18
N PHE A 361 -0.44 6.60 -16.34
CA PHE A 361 -1.22 6.56 -15.11
C PHE A 361 -2.70 6.30 -15.41
N LYS A 362 -3.25 6.97 -16.43
CA LYS A 362 -4.62 6.75 -16.85
C LYS A 362 -4.88 5.31 -17.28
N ASN A 363 -4.03 4.75 -18.14
CA ASN A 363 -4.23 3.41 -18.70
C ASN A 363 -3.94 2.29 -17.69
N ALA A 364 -2.91 2.46 -16.85
CA ALA A 364 -2.49 1.44 -15.89
C ALA A 364 -3.37 1.44 -14.63
N PHE A 365 -3.73 2.62 -14.12
CA PHE A 365 -4.41 2.77 -12.83
C PHE A 365 -5.86 3.26 -12.99
N LEU A 366 -6.09 4.46 -13.54
CA LEU A 366 -7.44 5.05 -13.58
C LEU A 366 -8.44 4.29 -14.47
N SER A 367 -7.97 3.51 -15.45
CA SER A 367 -8.84 2.60 -16.21
C SER A 367 -9.49 1.53 -15.34
N ARG A 368 -8.83 1.14 -14.24
CA ARG A 368 -9.35 0.19 -13.25
C ARG A 368 -10.12 0.91 -12.14
N GLU A 369 -9.62 2.06 -11.71
CA GLU A 369 -10.24 2.89 -10.66
C GLU A 369 -10.53 4.33 -11.14
N PRO A 370 -11.57 4.52 -11.97
CA PRO A 370 -11.83 5.82 -12.61
C PRO A 370 -12.28 6.91 -11.64
N ASN A 371 -12.81 6.54 -10.47
CA ASN A 371 -13.29 7.48 -9.45
C ASN A 371 -12.33 7.61 -8.26
N PHE A 372 -11.11 7.04 -8.33
CA PHE A 372 -10.19 6.97 -7.19
C PHE A 372 -10.04 8.33 -6.47
N THR A 373 -9.73 9.40 -7.21
CA THR A 373 -9.53 10.73 -6.63
C THR A 373 -10.81 11.25 -5.93
N ALA A 374 -11.97 11.06 -6.55
CA ALA A 374 -13.24 11.47 -5.98
C ALA A 374 -13.60 10.62 -4.74
N ASP A 375 -13.28 9.33 -4.77
CA ASP A 375 -13.60 8.40 -3.70
C ASP A 375 -12.78 8.65 -2.43
N ILE A 376 -11.48 8.94 -2.57
CA ILE A 376 -10.63 9.33 -1.43
C ILE A 376 -11.03 10.70 -0.86
N ILE A 377 -11.47 11.66 -1.70
CA ILE A 377 -12.00 12.94 -1.22
C ILE A 377 -13.27 12.72 -0.40
N GLY A 378 -14.08 11.72 -0.77
CA GLY A 378 -15.25 11.32 -0.02
C GLY A 378 -14.97 10.95 1.44
N VAL A 379 -13.74 10.52 1.78
CA VAL A 379 -13.32 10.21 3.15
C VAL A 379 -13.26 11.46 4.04
N LEU A 380 -13.02 12.63 3.45
CA LEU A 380 -12.95 13.90 4.16
C LEU A 380 -14.34 14.43 4.58
N GLN A 381 -15.41 13.76 4.15
CA GLN A 381 -16.76 14.15 4.52
C GLN A 381 -17.02 13.90 6.02
N PRO A 382 -17.71 14.83 6.72
CA PRO A 382 -17.94 14.72 8.17
C PRO A 382 -18.64 13.42 8.58
N GLU A 383 -19.48 12.87 7.72
CA GLU A 383 -20.31 11.69 7.99
C GLU A 383 -19.51 10.37 8.02
N VAL A 384 -18.27 10.37 7.54
CA VAL A 384 -17.42 9.16 7.46
C VAL A 384 -16.65 8.92 8.75
N HIS A 385 -16.58 9.91 9.66
CA HIS A 385 -15.86 9.80 10.94
C HIS A 385 -14.42 9.28 10.81
N ALA A 386 -13.77 9.55 9.68
CA ALA A 386 -12.45 9.01 9.37
C ALA A 386 -11.39 9.52 10.37
N PRO A 387 -10.44 8.67 10.79
CA PRO A 387 -9.35 9.09 11.66
C PRO A 387 -8.44 10.09 10.95
N LEU A 388 -7.78 10.91 11.75
CA LEU A 388 -7.07 12.06 11.24
C LEU A 388 -5.82 11.73 10.45
N SER A 389 -5.19 10.61 10.77
CA SER A 389 -4.10 10.03 10.01
C SER A 389 -4.52 9.69 8.57
N VAL A 390 -5.72 9.14 8.38
CA VAL A 390 -6.26 8.84 7.04
C VAL A 390 -6.63 10.12 6.29
N GLN A 391 -7.26 11.10 6.95
CA GLN A 391 -7.54 12.40 6.34
C GLN A 391 -6.25 13.08 5.87
N THR A 392 -5.20 13.05 6.70
CA THR A 392 -3.86 13.57 6.34
C THR A 392 -3.31 12.86 5.11
N ALA A 393 -3.45 11.54 5.03
CA ALA A 393 -3.01 10.79 3.86
C ALA A 393 -3.73 11.22 2.57
N VAL A 394 -5.04 11.51 2.64
CA VAL A 394 -5.80 12.03 1.50
C VAL A 394 -5.24 13.38 1.04
N PHE A 395 -5.03 14.34 1.94
CA PHE A 395 -4.47 15.65 1.55
C PHE A 395 -3.08 15.54 0.93
N LEU A 396 -2.20 14.73 1.53
CA LEU A 396 -0.88 14.46 0.97
C LEU A 396 -0.95 13.83 -0.42
N ALA A 397 -1.90 12.93 -0.66
CA ALA A 397 -2.12 12.33 -1.98
C ALA A 397 -2.66 13.35 -3.01
N LEU A 398 -3.56 14.24 -2.61
CA LEU A 398 -4.15 15.25 -3.49
C LEU A 398 -3.10 16.18 -4.10
N GLU A 399 -2.04 16.55 -3.37
CA GLU A 399 -0.92 17.33 -3.94
C GLU A 399 -0.34 16.65 -5.20
N SER A 400 -0.32 15.32 -5.23
CA SER A 400 0.22 14.53 -6.34
C SER A 400 -0.82 14.32 -7.45
N LEU A 401 -2.03 13.91 -7.07
CA LEU A 401 -3.12 13.60 -8.00
C LEU A 401 -3.58 14.84 -8.78
N LEU A 402 -3.62 16.01 -8.15
CA LEU A 402 -4.03 17.26 -8.81
C LEU A 402 -3.03 17.76 -9.87
N LYS A 403 -1.83 17.18 -9.95
CA LYS A 403 -0.93 17.42 -11.08
C LYS A 403 -1.37 16.70 -12.35
N GLN A 404 -2.21 15.66 -12.23
CA GLN A 404 -2.86 15.00 -13.35
C GLN A 404 -4.06 15.83 -13.79
N ARG A 405 -3.94 16.49 -14.95
CA ARG A 405 -4.95 17.47 -15.41
C ARG A 405 -6.34 16.87 -15.54
N SER A 406 -6.42 15.61 -15.93
CA SER A 406 -7.66 14.83 -16.02
C SER A 406 -8.42 14.72 -14.68
N GLU A 407 -7.74 14.74 -13.55
CA GLU A 407 -8.34 14.54 -12.23
C GLU A 407 -8.84 15.84 -11.58
N VAL A 408 -8.32 17.00 -12.01
CA VAL A 408 -8.59 18.31 -11.38
C VAL A 408 -10.08 18.64 -11.33
N SER A 409 -10.80 18.41 -12.45
CA SER A 409 -12.23 18.70 -12.54
C SER A 409 -13.05 17.82 -11.59
N GLY A 410 -12.76 16.52 -11.56
CA GLY A 410 -13.43 15.57 -10.66
C GLY A 410 -13.17 15.89 -9.19
N ALA A 411 -11.92 16.22 -8.86
CA ALA A 411 -11.54 16.63 -7.51
C ALA A 411 -12.24 17.92 -7.06
N TYR A 412 -12.35 18.92 -7.95
CA TYR A 412 -13.05 20.17 -7.65
C TYR A 412 -14.52 19.94 -7.30
N VAL A 413 -15.20 19.07 -8.06
CA VAL A 413 -16.59 18.68 -7.80
C VAL A 413 -16.71 17.91 -6.49
N ALA A 414 -15.84 16.93 -6.24
CA ALA A 414 -15.87 16.11 -5.04
C ALA A 414 -15.60 16.91 -3.74
N LEU A 415 -14.70 17.90 -3.80
CA LEU A 415 -14.43 18.81 -2.68
C LEU A 415 -15.57 19.80 -2.41
N ASN A 416 -16.50 19.94 -3.36
CA ASN A 416 -17.52 20.97 -3.37
C ASN A 416 -16.92 22.37 -3.13
N ALA A 417 -15.82 22.66 -3.81
CA ALA A 417 -14.95 23.81 -3.54
C ALA A 417 -15.64 25.17 -3.77
N SER A 418 -16.71 25.22 -4.55
CA SER A 418 -17.52 26.44 -4.78
C SER A 418 -18.55 26.71 -3.68
N ALA A 419 -18.82 25.75 -2.78
CA ALA A 419 -19.81 25.91 -1.74
C ALA A 419 -19.21 26.45 -0.44
N ASN A 420 -19.89 27.42 0.18
CA ASN A 420 -19.53 27.96 1.50
C ASN A 420 -19.61 26.92 2.64
N HIS A 421 -20.24 25.77 2.37
CA HIS A 421 -20.33 24.60 3.26
C HIS A 421 -19.57 23.39 2.69
N GLY A 422 -18.64 23.61 1.76
CA GLY A 422 -17.81 22.56 1.18
C GLY A 422 -16.86 21.92 2.19
N VAL A 423 -16.31 20.77 1.83
CA VAL A 423 -15.47 19.93 2.70
C VAL A 423 -14.27 20.70 3.23
N LEU A 424 -13.60 21.47 2.36
CA LEU A 424 -12.44 22.27 2.75
C LEU A 424 -12.81 23.37 3.77
N MET A 425 -13.93 24.06 3.55
CA MET A 425 -14.40 25.11 4.47
C MET A 425 -14.84 24.52 5.82
N PHE A 426 -15.41 23.32 5.84
CA PHE A 426 -15.72 22.60 7.08
C PHE A 426 -14.44 22.28 7.86
N ILE A 427 -13.44 21.68 7.20
CA ILE A 427 -12.18 21.30 7.84
C ILE A 427 -11.43 22.54 8.34
N LEU A 428 -11.36 23.61 7.54
CA LEU A 428 -10.75 24.88 7.95
C LEU A 428 -11.47 25.47 9.16
N ARG A 429 -12.81 25.54 9.17
CA ARG A 429 -13.56 26.04 10.33
C ARG A 429 -13.26 25.22 11.58
N LYS A 430 -13.28 23.88 11.47
CA LYS A 430 -12.97 22.99 12.58
C LYS A 430 -11.54 23.23 13.10
N ALA A 431 -10.58 23.45 12.19
CA ALA A 431 -9.19 23.73 12.54
C ALA A 431 -8.99 25.07 13.26
N PHE A 432 -9.80 26.07 12.92
CA PHE A 432 -9.74 27.40 13.54
C PHE A 432 -10.67 27.60 14.74
N THR A 433 -11.58 26.66 15.04
CA THR A 433 -12.45 26.75 16.23
C THR A 433 -11.82 26.18 17.50
N ASP A 434 -10.77 25.35 17.38
CA ASP A 434 -10.09 24.68 18.52
C ASP A 434 -8.78 25.40 18.94
N VAL A 435 -8.74 26.73 18.86
CA VAL A 435 -7.53 27.52 19.13
C VAL A 435 -7.14 27.55 20.62
N ASP A 436 -8.08 27.25 21.52
CA ASP A 436 -7.88 27.29 22.98
C ASP A 436 -7.58 25.90 23.61
N GLY A 437 -7.47 24.83 22.81
CA GLY A 437 -7.13 23.46 23.23
C GLY A 437 -5.83 22.94 22.60
N PRO A 438 -5.33 21.73 22.95
CA PRO A 438 -4.27 21.09 22.17
C PRO A 438 -4.74 20.99 20.70
N PRO A 439 -3.86 21.20 19.71
CA PRO A 439 -4.28 21.36 18.33
C PRO A 439 -5.13 20.18 17.90
N ALA A 440 -6.39 20.44 17.53
CA ALA A 440 -7.33 19.40 17.09
C ALA A 440 -6.87 18.67 15.83
N PHE A 441 -5.84 19.21 15.17
CA PHE A 441 -5.24 18.70 13.95
C PHE A 441 -3.74 18.54 14.08
N PRO A 442 -3.17 17.36 13.77
CA PRO A 442 -1.74 17.16 13.65
C PRO A 442 -1.14 18.23 12.76
N TYR A 443 0.05 18.73 13.12
CA TYR A 443 0.80 19.70 12.32
C TYR A 443 0.88 19.29 10.85
N GLU A 444 0.96 17.99 10.60
CA GLU A 444 1.03 17.38 9.28
C GLU A 444 -0.22 17.63 8.43
N LEU A 445 -1.41 17.59 9.04
CA LEU A 445 -2.63 17.95 8.35
C LEU A 445 -2.66 19.46 8.08
N MET A 446 -2.28 20.26 9.07
CA MET A 446 -2.24 21.72 8.93
C MET A 446 -1.23 22.18 7.87
N SER A 447 -0.15 21.43 7.66
CA SER A 447 0.81 21.67 6.58
C SER A 447 0.34 21.14 5.22
N ALA A 448 -0.60 20.20 5.20
CA ALA A 448 -1.12 19.58 3.98
C ALA A 448 -2.38 20.28 3.44
N LEU A 449 -3.17 20.90 4.33
CA LEU A 449 -4.23 21.87 4.01
C LEU A 449 -3.63 23.13 3.38
#